data_AF-A0A2H0L4Q0-F1
#
_entry.id   AF-A0A2H0L4Q0-F1
#
_cell.length_a   1.000
_cell.length_b   1.000
_cell.length_c   1.000
_cell.angle_alpha   90.00
_cell.angle_beta   90.00
_cell.angle_gamma   90.00
#
_symmetry.space_group_name_H-M   'P 1'
#
loop_
_entity.id
_entity.type
_entity.pdbx_description
1 polymer ?
#
loop_
_entity_poly.entity_id
_entity_poly.type
_entity_poly.pdbx_seq_one_letter_code
_entity_poly.pdbx_strand_id
1 'polypeptide(L)'
;MKAKYSDRERLEQRLAALAEHMDFSQKQVVKASLLEKFELEKSTWLAKMRVVGQEFVLAPTHRFLMKEMLMTVVRSTRWSWPNFGEGLKWSTAASLVVVLVFTVILGPWFGLERADASEISYIQNIDGDVKILRGEQELVGEKGLAIQQADQIVVGTNSVVELRFVNDNLVRLRENSKLVLEKLDAVTPTQSVVSLNLVDGEGWFKVFAIGGKKAEFKVNTDKVLVSATQESAFDIKNTEDRTRVVAINNSLDMILSHNQQLLATTLPPEYMVHVRANTPFVSYQERLKFVEKVQNEDLDWFERNLLADKWYKIELQGRLRDAIALKAGLTPDNPFYSLKQFKRKARLALTFDDVKKEEIRLDIAKEKFYEAHKSLNDGNTKLAKTLLDDFEKETVEISKKVDELAIVDPKKVEDIKVSLTDGLIEQKHSLAGLVDNTSLATAKDSITKVETATEKEVAAVPEDELKAGDVVEEVVDVPVVHQAILEEANVNFDLAKLEVRLENVTDLREVKEKAGVPEDQLEVEPIVVEPKPVVKPSTGVVIEAVVFD
;
A
#
# COMPACT_ATOMS: atom_id res chain seq x y z
N MET A 1 -21.66 -36.83 51.67
CA MET A 1 -20.95 -37.55 50.59
C MET A 1 -21.08 -36.75 49.30
N LYS A 2 -20.03 -36.03 48.88
CA LYS A 2 -19.97 -35.32 47.58
C LYS A 2 -18.91 -36.01 46.75
N ALA A 3 -19.31 -36.60 45.62
CA ALA A 3 -18.41 -37.32 44.73
C ALA A 3 -17.39 -36.35 44.11
N LYS A 4 -16.09 -36.65 44.27
CA LYS A 4 -15.01 -36.06 43.48
C LYS A 4 -15.08 -36.72 42.11
N TYR A 5 -15.64 -36.04 41.13
CA TYR A 5 -15.41 -36.40 39.73
C TYR A 5 -13.94 -36.15 39.39
N SER A 6 -13.32 -37.11 38.73
CA SER A 6 -11.95 -36.97 38.24
C SER A 6 -11.91 -35.92 37.14
N ASP A 7 -10.79 -35.19 37.00
CA ASP A 7 -10.65 -34.15 35.98
C ASP A 7 -10.87 -34.68 34.54
N ARG A 8 -10.70 -36.00 34.35
CA ARG A 8 -11.03 -36.73 33.12
C ARG A 8 -12.52 -36.69 32.79
N GLU A 9 -13.39 -36.96 33.76
CA GLU A 9 -14.86 -36.97 33.54
C GLU A 9 -15.41 -35.57 33.21
N ARG A 10 -14.79 -34.53 33.78
CA ARG A 10 -15.14 -33.13 33.45
C ARG A 10 -14.71 -32.74 32.04
N LEU A 11 -13.56 -33.25 31.59
CA LEU A 11 -13.08 -33.05 30.23
C LEU A 11 -13.96 -33.80 29.23
N GLU A 12 -14.34 -35.05 29.54
CA GLU A 12 -15.23 -35.86 28.71
C GLU A 12 -16.62 -35.23 28.56
N GLN A 13 -17.19 -34.67 29.65
CA GLN A 13 -18.46 -33.93 29.56
C GLN A 13 -18.37 -32.66 28.71
N ARG A 14 -17.26 -31.93 28.77
CA ARG A 14 -17.05 -30.72 27.95
C ARG A 14 -16.81 -31.04 26.48
N LEU A 15 -16.08 -32.11 26.20
CA LEU A 15 -15.87 -32.60 24.84
C LEU A 15 -17.15 -33.15 24.22
N ALA A 16 -18.02 -33.78 25.01
CA ALA A 16 -19.34 -34.24 24.56
C ALA A 16 -20.24 -33.07 24.14
N ALA A 17 -20.22 -31.95 24.88
CA ALA A 17 -20.97 -30.74 24.54
C ALA A 17 -20.41 -30.01 23.30
N LEU A 18 -19.08 -29.98 23.13
CA LEU A 18 -18.43 -29.46 21.90
C LEU A 18 -18.72 -30.32 20.67
N ALA A 19 -18.93 -31.61 20.85
CA ALA A 19 -19.15 -32.59 19.78
C ALA A 19 -20.60 -32.63 19.24
N GLU A 20 -21.52 -31.82 19.76
CA GLU A 20 -22.92 -31.84 19.33
C GLU A 20 -23.14 -31.27 17.91
N HIS A 21 -22.15 -30.53 17.38
CA HIS A 21 -22.21 -29.88 16.06
C HIS A 21 -21.16 -30.36 15.05
N MET A 22 -20.42 -31.43 15.34
CA MET A 22 -19.39 -32.00 14.45
C MET A 22 -19.86 -33.32 13.83
N ASP A 23 -19.39 -33.64 12.62
CA ASP A 23 -19.61 -34.98 12.05
C ASP A 23 -18.71 -36.03 12.74
N PHE A 24 -19.08 -37.31 12.66
CA PHE A 24 -18.40 -38.40 13.36
C PHE A 24 -16.91 -38.54 13.02
N SER A 25 -16.50 -38.26 11.78
CA SER A 25 -15.09 -38.28 11.34
C SER A 25 -14.27 -37.18 12.02
N GLN A 26 -14.82 -35.98 12.11
CA GLN A 26 -14.21 -34.84 12.79
C GLN A 26 -14.08 -35.09 14.30
N LYS A 27 -15.07 -35.77 14.91
CA LYS A 27 -15.02 -36.18 16.33
C LYS A 27 -13.85 -37.11 16.61
N GLN A 28 -13.57 -38.08 15.72
CA GLN A 28 -12.48 -39.04 15.93
C GLN A 28 -11.11 -38.38 15.79
N VAL A 29 -10.93 -37.48 14.82
CA VAL A 29 -9.67 -36.74 14.61
C VAL A 29 -9.36 -35.81 15.78
N VAL A 30 -10.35 -35.04 16.24
CA VAL A 30 -10.19 -34.13 17.38
C VAL A 30 -9.92 -34.90 18.68
N LYS A 31 -10.62 -36.02 18.89
CA LYS A 31 -10.42 -36.90 20.06
C LYS A 31 -9.04 -37.55 20.07
N ALA A 32 -8.57 -38.05 18.93
CA ALA A 32 -7.25 -38.67 18.80
C ALA A 32 -6.12 -37.66 19.04
N SER A 33 -6.19 -36.48 18.40
CA SER A 33 -5.23 -35.39 18.59
C SER A 33 -5.17 -34.90 20.04
N LEU A 34 -6.31 -34.80 20.73
CA LEU A 34 -6.35 -34.34 22.12
C LEU A 34 -5.83 -35.39 23.10
N LEU A 35 -6.13 -36.67 22.89
CA LEU A 35 -5.65 -37.75 23.77
C LEU A 35 -4.14 -38.00 23.61
N GLU A 36 -3.64 -38.03 22.38
CA GLU A 36 -2.22 -38.16 22.07
C GLU A 36 -1.40 -37.03 22.70
N LYS A 37 -1.91 -35.79 22.66
CA LYS A 37 -1.25 -34.61 23.25
C LYS A 37 -1.38 -34.53 24.77
N PHE A 38 -2.39 -35.18 25.37
CA PHE A 38 -2.56 -35.20 26.83
C PHE A 38 -1.68 -36.24 27.52
N GLU A 39 -1.32 -37.32 26.85
CA GLU A 39 -0.47 -38.39 27.40
C GLU A 39 1.03 -38.07 27.39
N LEU A 40 1.47 -37.07 26.61
CA LEU A 40 2.90 -36.86 26.36
C LEU A 40 3.68 -36.01 27.37
N GLU A 41 3.08 -35.33 28.36
CA GLU A 41 3.89 -34.55 29.29
C GLU A 41 3.27 -34.27 30.67
N LYS A 42 4.10 -34.47 31.73
CA LYS A 42 3.86 -34.03 33.12
C LYS A 42 4.05 -32.52 33.29
N SER A 43 3.56 -31.70 32.36
CA SER A 43 3.68 -30.24 32.46
C SER A 43 2.42 -29.60 33.08
N THR A 44 2.60 -28.45 33.74
CA THR A 44 1.53 -27.72 34.43
C THR A 44 0.49 -27.19 33.43
N TRP A 45 -0.75 -26.98 33.89
CA TRP A 45 -1.86 -26.48 33.08
C TRP A 45 -1.53 -25.21 32.25
N LEU A 46 -0.64 -24.35 32.77
CA LEU A 46 -0.20 -23.13 32.09
C LEU A 46 0.68 -23.41 30.87
N ALA A 47 1.53 -24.46 30.91
CA ALA A 47 2.32 -24.87 29.75
C ALA A 47 1.42 -25.42 28.64
N LYS A 48 0.38 -26.17 29.00
CA LYS A 48 -0.63 -26.71 28.05
C LYS A 48 -1.43 -25.59 27.36
N MET A 49 -1.81 -24.55 28.10
CA MET A 49 -2.50 -23.38 27.53
C MET A 49 -1.60 -22.55 26.60
N ARG A 50 -0.28 -22.50 26.88
CA ARG A 50 0.70 -21.78 26.05
C ARG A 50 0.86 -22.42 24.67
N VAL A 51 0.92 -23.76 24.61
CA VAL A 51 1.00 -24.51 23.34
C VAL A 51 -0.28 -24.34 22.52
N VAL A 52 -1.45 -24.37 23.16
CA VAL A 52 -2.74 -24.13 22.47
C VAL A 52 -2.85 -22.69 21.95
N GLY A 53 -2.30 -21.71 22.65
CA GLY A 53 -2.34 -20.31 22.25
C GLY A 53 -1.36 -19.92 21.13
N GLN A 54 -0.28 -20.68 20.93
CA GLN A 54 0.75 -20.36 19.92
C GLN A 54 0.46 -20.94 18.52
N GLU A 55 -0.45 -21.91 18.40
CA GLU A 55 -0.73 -22.57 17.09
C GLU A 55 -2.12 -22.24 16.49
N PHE A 56 -2.97 -21.46 17.16
CA PHE A 56 -4.29 -21.10 16.65
C PHE A 56 -4.33 -19.70 16.02
N VAL A 57 -3.82 -19.57 14.78
CA VAL A 57 -4.17 -18.43 13.92
C VAL A 57 -5.56 -18.69 13.33
N LEU A 58 -6.60 -18.23 14.03
CA LEU A 58 -7.97 -18.35 13.51
C LEU A 58 -8.12 -17.48 12.25
N ALA A 59 -8.62 -18.07 11.16
CA ALA A 59 -8.98 -17.31 9.96
C ALA A 59 -9.99 -16.18 10.29
N PRO A 60 -9.99 -15.05 9.56
CA PRO A 60 -10.83 -13.89 9.87
C PRO A 60 -12.32 -14.22 10.07
N THR A 61 -12.84 -15.15 9.26
CA THR A 61 -14.23 -15.64 9.34
C THR A 61 -14.54 -16.36 10.66
N HIS A 62 -13.60 -17.16 11.18
CA HIS A 62 -13.74 -17.83 12.47
C HIS A 62 -13.66 -16.86 13.67
N ARG A 63 -12.91 -15.75 13.54
CA ARG A 63 -12.90 -14.69 14.55
C ARG A 63 -14.22 -13.94 14.61
N PHE A 64 -14.81 -13.64 13.44
CA PHE A 64 -16.14 -13.05 13.34
C PHE A 64 -17.20 -13.97 13.96
N LEU A 65 -17.19 -15.27 13.61
CA LEU A 65 -18.09 -16.27 14.19
C LEU A 65 -17.91 -16.45 15.70
N MET A 66 -16.67 -16.49 16.20
CA MET A 66 -16.44 -16.50 17.66
C MET A 66 -16.96 -15.24 18.33
N LYS A 67 -16.76 -14.06 17.72
CA LYS A 67 -17.26 -12.78 18.25
C LYS A 67 -18.79 -12.76 18.29
N GLU A 68 -19.44 -13.21 17.23
CA GLU A 68 -20.90 -13.39 17.17
C GLU A 68 -21.38 -14.41 18.21
N MET A 69 -20.70 -15.55 18.38
CA MET A 69 -21.04 -16.52 19.43
C MET A 69 -20.85 -15.94 20.83
N LEU A 70 -19.77 -15.20 21.09
CA LEU A 70 -19.52 -14.55 22.38
C LEU A 70 -20.57 -13.47 22.67
N MET A 71 -20.91 -12.66 21.68
CA MET A 71 -21.95 -11.64 21.78
C MET A 71 -23.34 -12.26 21.92
N THR A 72 -23.59 -13.39 21.27
CA THR A 72 -24.83 -14.16 21.42
C THR A 72 -24.90 -14.80 22.79
N VAL A 73 -23.81 -15.36 23.32
CA VAL A 73 -23.73 -15.86 24.70
C VAL A 73 -23.99 -14.70 25.67
N VAL A 74 -23.34 -13.54 25.51
CA VAL A 74 -23.52 -12.36 26.37
C VAL A 74 -24.94 -11.80 26.29
N ARG A 75 -25.57 -11.75 25.11
CA ARG A 75 -26.96 -11.28 24.93
C ARG A 75 -28.00 -12.29 25.41
N SER A 76 -27.75 -13.59 25.21
CA SER A 76 -28.68 -14.67 25.60
C SER A 76 -28.54 -15.07 27.07
N THR A 77 -27.40 -14.82 27.71
CA THR A 77 -27.28 -14.87 29.17
C THR A 77 -27.89 -13.62 29.78
N ARG A 78 -29.23 -13.58 29.79
CA ARG A 78 -29.99 -12.86 30.81
C ARG A 78 -29.81 -13.62 32.13
N TRP A 79 -28.60 -13.57 32.69
CA TRP A 79 -28.14 -14.45 33.75
C TRP A 79 -28.75 -14.00 35.08
N SER A 80 -29.99 -14.41 35.35
CA SER A 80 -30.62 -14.25 36.66
C SER A 80 -30.03 -15.27 37.63
N TRP A 81 -28.86 -14.98 38.20
CA TRP A 81 -28.39 -15.71 39.39
C TRP A 81 -29.17 -15.17 40.60
N PRO A 82 -30.21 -15.86 41.11
CA PRO A 82 -31.08 -15.29 42.13
C PRO A 82 -30.42 -15.35 43.52
N ASN A 83 -29.35 -16.14 43.68
CA ASN A 83 -28.77 -16.48 44.98
C ASN A 83 -27.27 -16.16 45.13
N PHE A 84 -26.65 -15.47 44.17
CA PHE A 84 -25.30 -14.96 44.36
C PHE A 84 -25.38 -13.54 44.88
N GLY A 85 -24.94 -13.36 46.14
CA GLY A 85 -24.95 -12.07 46.83
C GLY A 85 -24.29 -10.97 45.99
N GLU A 86 -24.79 -9.74 46.12
CA GLU A 86 -24.36 -8.57 45.34
C GLU A 86 -22.84 -8.38 45.32
N GLY A 87 -22.14 -8.77 46.39
CA GLY A 87 -20.68 -8.73 46.48
C GLY A 87 -19.95 -9.59 45.44
N LEU A 88 -20.47 -10.77 45.07
CA LEU A 88 -19.80 -11.57 44.06
C LEU A 88 -19.99 -11.00 42.64
N LYS A 89 -21.16 -10.41 42.35
CA LYS A 89 -21.41 -9.73 41.06
C LYS A 89 -20.42 -8.58 40.84
N TRP A 90 -20.18 -7.78 41.88
CA TRP A 90 -19.16 -6.74 41.88
C TRP A 90 -17.75 -7.31 41.70
N SER A 91 -17.42 -8.40 42.37
CA SER A 91 -16.10 -9.04 42.23
C SER A 91 -15.87 -9.59 40.82
N THR A 92 -16.88 -10.20 40.18
CA THR A 92 -16.77 -10.72 38.81
C THR A 92 -16.68 -9.59 37.79
N ALA A 93 -17.47 -8.53 37.95
CA ALA A 93 -17.38 -7.34 37.10
C ALA A 93 -16.01 -6.67 37.24
N ALA A 94 -15.52 -6.49 38.47
CA ALA A 94 -14.20 -5.95 38.73
C ALA A 94 -13.10 -6.86 38.14
N SER A 95 -13.22 -8.18 38.26
CA SER A 95 -12.26 -9.13 37.68
C SER A 95 -12.28 -9.10 36.14
N LEU A 96 -13.45 -8.94 35.51
CA LEU A 96 -13.56 -8.78 34.07
C LEU A 96 -12.96 -7.46 33.60
N VAL A 97 -13.17 -6.37 34.34
CA VAL A 97 -12.52 -5.09 34.07
C VAL A 97 -11.02 -5.22 34.24
N VAL A 98 -10.53 -5.87 35.30
CA VAL A 98 -9.10 -6.11 35.51
C VAL A 98 -8.54 -6.98 34.39
N VAL A 99 -9.19 -8.08 34.00
CA VAL A 99 -8.75 -8.92 32.88
C VAL A 99 -8.78 -8.14 31.58
N LEU A 100 -9.82 -7.36 31.31
CA LEU A 100 -9.93 -6.52 30.11
C LEU A 100 -8.80 -5.48 30.07
N VAL A 101 -8.62 -4.74 31.17
CA VAL A 101 -7.52 -3.77 31.36
C VAL A 101 -6.17 -4.47 31.23
N PHE A 102 -6.00 -5.66 31.79
CA PHE A 102 -4.77 -6.46 31.71
C PHE A 102 -4.53 -6.94 30.27
N THR A 103 -5.54 -7.42 29.55
CA THR A 103 -5.42 -7.82 28.14
C THR A 103 -5.24 -6.63 27.20
N VAL A 104 -5.81 -5.46 27.48
CA VAL A 104 -5.68 -4.27 26.64
C VAL A 104 -4.35 -3.55 26.90
N ILE A 105 -3.95 -3.40 28.17
CA ILE A 105 -2.72 -2.71 28.58
C ILE A 105 -1.50 -3.62 28.45
N LEU A 106 -1.61 -4.90 28.85
CA LEU A 106 -0.49 -5.84 28.84
C LEU A 106 -0.54 -6.84 27.68
N GLY A 107 -1.62 -6.92 26.91
CA GLY A 107 -1.64 -7.70 25.66
C GLY A 107 -0.45 -7.41 24.74
N PRO A 108 -0.05 -6.13 24.54
CA PRO A 108 1.16 -5.80 23.81
C PRO A 108 2.46 -6.31 24.45
N TRP A 109 2.50 -6.53 25.77
CA TRP A 109 3.66 -7.15 26.45
C TRP A 109 3.73 -8.67 26.23
N PHE A 110 2.60 -9.33 26.00
CA PHE A 110 2.55 -10.78 25.74
C PHE A 110 2.65 -11.13 24.26
N GLY A 111 2.87 -10.15 23.38
CA GLY A 111 2.94 -10.38 21.94
C GLY A 111 1.61 -10.86 21.36
N LEU A 112 0.47 -10.43 21.93
CA LEU A 112 -0.81 -10.60 21.22
C LEU A 112 -0.75 -9.72 19.97
N GLU A 113 -0.43 -10.34 18.84
CA GLU A 113 -0.44 -9.70 17.53
C GLU A 113 -1.81 -9.04 17.34
N ARG A 114 -1.80 -7.72 17.15
CA ARG A 114 -3.00 -7.05 16.65
C ARG A 114 -3.24 -7.62 15.26
N ALA A 115 -4.46 -8.09 15.05
CA ALA A 115 -4.93 -8.39 13.72
C ALA A 115 -5.05 -7.05 12.98
N ASP A 116 -3.99 -6.64 12.31
CA ASP A 116 -4.12 -5.58 11.32
C ASP A 116 -5.13 -6.07 10.27
N ALA A 117 -6.10 -5.23 9.94
CA ALA A 117 -7.02 -5.53 8.87
C ALA A 117 -6.16 -5.68 7.61
N SER A 118 -6.12 -6.88 7.04
CA SER A 118 -5.42 -7.11 5.77
C SER A 118 -5.94 -6.07 4.78
N GLU A 119 -5.06 -5.21 4.29
CA GLU A 119 -5.39 -4.33 3.18
C GLU A 119 -5.70 -5.23 1.99
N ILE A 120 -6.86 -5.01 1.38
CA ILE A 120 -7.34 -5.76 0.21
C ILE A 120 -7.39 -4.80 -0.99
N SER A 121 -7.26 -5.31 -2.20
CA SER A 121 -7.56 -4.53 -3.40
C SER A 121 -9.09 -4.49 -3.61
N TYR A 122 -9.66 -3.36 -4.03
CA TYR A 122 -11.11 -3.21 -4.16
C TYR A 122 -11.52 -2.12 -5.16
N ILE A 123 -12.82 -2.08 -5.51
CA ILE A 123 -13.43 -0.98 -6.28
C ILE A 123 -13.62 0.23 -5.37
N GLN A 124 -12.85 1.29 -5.58
CA GLN A 124 -12.93 2.52 -4.79
C GLN A 124 -14.12 3.39 -5.20
N ASN A 125 -14.36 3.53 -6.50
CA ASN A 125 -15.46 4.32 -7.02
C ASN A 125 -16.02 3.70 -8.30
N ILE A 126 -17.30 3.95 -8.56
CA ILE A 126 -18.02 3.45 -9.72
C ILE A 126 -19.06 4.48 -10.16
N ASP A 127 -19.12 4.74 -11.45
CA ASP A 127 -20.17 5.49 -12.11
C ASP A 127 -20.64 4.67 -13.33
N GLY A 128 -21.93 4.33 -13.40
CA GLY A 128 -22.48 3.47 -14.45
C GLY A 128 -22.36 1.95 -14.20
N ASP A 129 -22.43 1.18 -15.28
CA ASP A 129 -22.47 -0.29 -15.27
C ASP A 129 -21.06 -0.89 -15.34
N VAL A 130 -20.69 -1.66 -14.31
CA VAL A 130 -19.42 -2.40 -14.25
C VAL A 130 -19.71 -3.83 -13.84
N LYS A 131 -19.01 -4.77 -14.47
CA LYS A 131 -19.13 -6.20 -14.20
C LYS A 131 -17.76 -6.78 -13.90
N ILE A 132 -17.71 -7.73 -12.98
CA ILE A 132 -16.51 -8.53 -12.71
C ILE A 132 -16.80 -9.97 -13.12
N LEU A 133 -16.02 -10.50 -14.05
CA LEU A 133 -16.03 -11.91 -14.40
C LEU A 133 -14.97 -12.64 -13.56
N ARG A 134 -15.42 -13.48 -12.64
CA ARG A 134 -14.59 -14.29 -11.74
C ARG A 134 -14.78 -15.77 -12.08
N GLY A 135 -13.90 -16.30 -12.92
CA GLY A 135 -14.10 -17.62 -13.52
C GLY A 135 -15.36 -17.62 -14.39
N GLU A 136 -16.35 -18.43 -14.01
CA GLU A 136 -17.66 -18.50 -14.69
C GLU A 136 -18.73 -17.58 -14.08
N GLN A 137 -18.42 -16.93 -12.96
CA GLN A 137 -19.37 -16.06 -12.25
C GLN A 137 -19.30 -14.63 -12.78
N GLU A 138 -20.45 -14.04 -13.07
CA GLU A 138 -20.61 -12.62 -13.34
C GLU A 138 -21.10 -11.93 -12.06
N LEU A 139 -20.28 -11.03 -11.51
CA LEU A 139 -20.59 -10.22 -10.35
C LEU A 139 -20.87 -8.79 -10.79
N VAL A 140 -21.86 -8.16 -10.18
CA VAL A 140 -22.09 -6.72 -10.36
C VAL A 140 -20.99 -5.97 -9.61
N GLY A 141 -20.33 -5.03 -10.28
CA GLY A 141 -19.33 -4.17 -9.67
C GLY A 141 -19.99 -3.21 -8.69
N GLU A 142 -19.55 -3.22 -7.44
CA GLU A 142 -20.04 -2.30 -6.40
C GLU A 142 -18.87 -1.67 -5.65
N LYS A 143 -19.07 -0.45 -5.13
CA LYS A 143 -18.06 0.21 -4.31
C LYS A 143 -17.73 -0.63 -3.07
N GLY A 144 -16.44 -0.84 -2.82
CA GLY A 144 -15.92 -1.67 -1.75
C GLY A 144 -15.82 -3.15 -2.09
N LEU A 145 -16.28 -3.58 -3.27
CA LEU A 145 -16.16 -4.97 -3.69
C LEU A 145 -14.68 -5.33 -3.86
N ALA A 146 -14.26 -6.40 -3.18
CA ALA A 146 -12.89 -6.91 -3.23
C ALA A 146 -12.59 -7.51 -4.61
N ILE A 147 -11.46 -7.12 -5.19
CA ILE A 147 -10.94 -7.65 -6.45
C ILE A 147 -9.79 -8.62 -6.18
N GLN A 148 -9.68 -9.65 -7.03
CA GLN A 148 -8.77 -10.78 -6.85
C GLN A 148 -8.02 -11.04 -8.15
N GLN A 149 -6.92 -11.80 -8.04
CA GLN A 149 -6.21 -12.29 -9.22
C GLN A 149 -7.17 -13.09 -10.13
N ALA A 150 -6.96 -12.98 -11.44
CA ALA A 150 -7.76 -13.53 -12.52
C ALA A 150 -9.15 -12.91 -12.72
N ASP A 151 -9.56 -11.93 -11.92
CA ASP A 151 -10.77 -11.16 -12.19
C ASP A 151 -10.65 -10.42 -13.52
N GLN A 152 -11.72 -10.42 -14.32
CA GLN A 152 -11.85 -9.56 -15.50
C GLN A 152 -12.86 -8.46 -15.21
N ILE A 153 -12.42 -7.21 -15.29
CA ILE A 153 -13.24 -6.03 -15.04
C ILE A 153 -13.70 -5.50 -16.40
N VAL A 154 -15.01 -5.46 -16.59
CA VAL A 154 -15.66 -5.01 -17.83
C VAL A 154 -16.48 -3.76 -17.52
N VAL A 155 -16.14 -2.66 -18.17
CA VAL A 155 -16.79 -1.35 -17.99
C VAL A 155 -17.75 -1.11 -19.15
N GLY A 156 -19.02 -0.86 -18.84
CA GLY A 156 -20.06 -0.58 -19.82
C GLY A 156 -19.90 0.77 -20.52
N THR A 157 -20.85 1.09 -21.38
CA THR A 157 -20.93 2.40 -22.04
C THR A 157 -21.28 3.50 -21.03
N ASN A 158 -20.75 4.71 -21.19
CA ASN A 158 -20.91 5.85 -20.28
C ASN A 158 -20.57 5.53 -18.82
N SER A 159 -19.66 4.58 -18.59
CA SER A 159 -19.32 4.09 -17.26
C SER A 159 -17.84 4.29 -16.97
N VAL A 160 -17.49 4.47 -15.70
CA VAL A 160 -16.12 4.63 -15.20
C VAL A 160 -15.98 3.85 -13.91
N VAL A 161 -14.84 3.18 -13.74
CA VAL A 161 -14.50 2.50 -12.49
C VAL A 161 -13.12 2.93 -12.01
N GLU A 162 -13.00 3.16 -10.72
CA GLU A 162 -11.73 3.38 -10.03
C GLU A 162 -11.43 2.18 -9.14
N LEU A 163 -10.28 1.57 -9.38
CA LEU A 163 -9.74 0.43 -8.65
C LEU A 163 -8.60 0.91 -7.78
N ARG A 164 -8.59 0.45 -6.53
CA ARG A 164 -7.52 0.69 -5.59
C ARG A 164 -6.86 -0.62 -5.20
N PHE A 165 -5.54 -0.65 -5.31
CA PHE A 165 -4.72 -1.78 -4.93
C PHE A 165 -4.19 -1.63 -3.50
N VAL A 166 -3.71 -2.74 -2.93
CA VAL A 166 -3.15 -2.80 -1.57
C VAL A 166 -2.04 -1.76 -1.35
N ASN A 167 -1.21 -1.51 -2.37
CA ASN A 167 -0.12 -0.53 -2.32
C ASN A 167 -0.56 0.91 -2.64
N ASP A 168 -1.85 1.22 -2.49
CA ASP A 168 -2.46 2.52 -2.78
C ASP A 168 -2.37 2.98 -4.24
N ASN A 169 -1.87 2.15 -5.15
CA ASN A 169 -1.93 2.42 -6.59
C ASN A 169 -3.38 2.44 -7.06
N LEU A 170 -3.63 3.29 -8.06
CA LEU A 170 -4.95 3.51 -8.63
C LEU A 170 -4.98 3.18 -10.10
N VAL A 171 -6.08 2.58 -10.53
CA VAL A 171 -6.42 2.39 -11.93
C VAL A 171 -7.83 2.89 -12.17
N ARG A 172 -7.98 3.80 -13.13
CA ARG A 172 -9.30 4.26 -13.57
C ARG A 172 -9.53 3.80 -15.00
N LEU A 173 -10.59 3.05 -15.22
CA LEU A 173 -10.95 2.56 -16.54
C LEU A 173 -12.13 3.37 -17.06
N ARG A 174 -12.04 3.78 -18.32
CA ARG A 174 -13.11 4.47 -19.03
C ARG A 174 -14.11 3.47 -19.59
N GLU A 175 -15.19 3.96 -20.16
CA GLU A 175 -16.21 3.17 -20.83
C GLU A 175 -15.63 2.21 -21.87
N ASN A 176 -16.33 1.09 -22.08
CA ASN A 176 -15.94 0.03 -23.02
C ASN A 176 -14.54 -0.53 -22.79
N SER A 177 -14.04 -0.48 -21.56
CA SER A 177 -12.74 -1.03 -21.21
C SER A 177 -12.85 -2.42 -20.62
N LYS A 178 -11.86 -3.25 -20.92
CA LYS A 178 -11.70 -4.60 -20.36
C LYS A 178 -10.31 -4.77 -19.79
N LEU A 179 -10.22 -5.01 -18.47
CA LEU A 179 -8.97 -5.21 -17.74
C LEU A 179 -8.96 -6.60 -17.09
N VAL A 180 -7.88 -7.35 -17.23
CA VAL A 180 -7.65 -8.62 -16.52
C VAL A 180 -6.57 -8.43 -15.47
N LEU A 181 -6.84 -8.87 -14.24
CA LEU A 181 -5.90 -8.79 -13.13
C LEU A 181 -5.01 -10.04 -13.13
N GLU A 182 -3.90 -10.02 -13.87
CA GLU A 182 -3.05 -11.21 -14.07
C GLU A 182 -2.35 -11.66 -12.78
N LYS A 183 -1.85 -10.71 -12.01
CA LYS A 183 -1.11 -10.96 -10.77
C LYS A 183 -1.35 -9.84 -9.76
N LEU A 184 -1.81 -10.20 -8.57
CA LEU A 184 -2.03 -9.31 -7.43
C LEU A 184 -1.36 -9.89 -6.19
N ASP A 185 -0.03 -9.86 -6.17
CA ASP A 185 0.72 -10.30 -5.00
C ASP A 185 1.03 -9.10 -4.13
N ALA A 186 0.58 -9.13 -2.87
CA ALA A 186 0.92 -8.12 -1.88
C ALA A 186 1.26 -8.84 -0.57
N VAL A 187 2.49 -9.36 -0.47
CA VAL A 187 3.03 -9.86 0.81
C VAL A 187 3.21 -8.68 1.76
N THR A 188 3.76 -7.59 1.24
CA THR A 188 3.92 -6.29 1.90
C THR A 188 3.74 -5.19 0.85
N PRO A 189 3.51 -3.93 1.25
CA PRO A 189 3.54 -2.79 0.32
C PRO A 189 4.85 -2.71 -0.48
N THR A 190 5.97 -3.15 0.11
CA THR A 190 7.34 -3.14 -0.46
C THR A 190 7.68 -4.36 -1.32
N GLN A 191 6.75 -5.31 -1.46
CA GLN A 191 6.90 -6.48 -2.33
C GLN A 191 5.65 -6.65 -3.18
N SER A 192 4.93 -5.55 -3.41
CA SER A 192 3.69 -5.56 -4.15
C SER A 192 3.96 -5.69 -5.65
N VAL A 193 3.47 -6.77 -6.24
CA VAL A 193 3.54 -7.03 -7.68
C VAL A 193 2.14 -6.95 -8.24
N VAL A 194 1.90 -5.93 -9.05
CA VAL A 194 0.65 -5.70 -9.76
C VAL A 194 0.92 -5.86 -11.26
N SER A 195 0.42 -6.94 -11.84
CA SER A 195 0.43 -7.16 -13.30
C SER A 195 -1.00 -7.15 -13.81
N LEU A 196 -1.25 -6.27 -14.76
CA LEU A 196 -2.54 -6.01 -15.35
C LEU A 196 -2.48 -6.24 -16.86
N ASN A 197 -3.58 -6.63 -17.46
CA ASN A 197 -3.70 -6.77 -18.91
C ASN A 197 -4.91 -6.00 -19.42
N LEU A 198 -4.65 -4.86 -20.08
CA LEU A 198 -5.67 -4.03 -20.69
C LEU A 198 -5.99 -4.60 -22.08
N VAL A 199 -7.02 -5.44 -22.12
CA VAL A 199 -7.45 -6.16 -23.31
C VAL A 199 -7.99 -5.19 -24.36
N ASP A 200 -8.86 -4.27 -23.94
CA ASP A 200 -9.46 -3.25 -24.81
C ASP A 200 -9.84 -1.99 -23.99
N GLY A 201 -9.98 -0.86 -24.67
CA GLY A 201 -10.43 0.41 -24.10
C GLY A 201 -9.33 1.35 -23.60
N GLU A 202 -9.61 2.12 -22.56
CA GLU A 202 -8.76 3.22 -22.09
C GLU A 202 -8.64 3.20 -20.56
N GLY A 203 -7.41 3.27 -20.06
CA GLY A 203 -7.10 3.25 -18.64
C GLY A 203 -6.10 4.33 -18.25
N TRP A 204 -6.38 4.98 -17.12
CA TRP A 204 -5.44 5.82 -16.40
C TRP A 204 -4.82 5.03 -15.26
N PHE A 205 -3.50 5.04 -15.17
CA PHE A 205 -2.72 4.28 -14.21
C PHE A 205 -1.90 5.26 -13.38
N LYS A 206 -2.16 5.29 -12.07
CA LYS A 206 -1.42 6.11 -11.12
C LYS A 206 -0.72 5.22 -10.09
N VAL A 207 0.60 5.24 -10.16
CA VAL A 207 1.51 4.57 -9.24
C VAL A 207 1.99 5.61 -8.23
N PHE A 208 1.64 5.40 -6.95
CA PHE A 208 2.09 6.27 -5.85
C PHE A 208 3.39 5.77 -5.23
N ALA A 209 3.57 4.45 -5.18
CA ALA A 209 4.66 3.81 -4.48
C ALA A 209 5.11 2.56 -5.22
N ILE A 210 6.40 2.48 -5.49
CA ILE A 210 7.07 1.22 -5.81
C ILE A 210 8.12 1.05 -4.74
N GLY A 211 7.80 0.21 -3.75
CA GLY A 211 8.70 -0.05 -2.65
C GLY A 211 9.64 -1.20 -3.00
N GLY A 212 10.95 -1.00 -2.91
CA GLY A 212 11.92 -2.11 -2.98
C GLY A 212 12.17 -2.70 -4.37
N LYS A 213 13.23 -3.51 -4.46
CA LYS A 213 13.72 -4.10 -5.72
C LYS A 213 12.74 -5.07 -6.40
N LYS A 214 11.72 -5.54 -5.67
CA LYS A 214 10.76 -6.55 -6.14
C LYS A 214 9.36 -5.99 -6.39
N ALA A 215 9.06 -4.75 -5.99
CA ALA A 215 7.76 -4.18 -6.34
C ALA A 215 7.74 -3.84 -7.83
N GLU A 216 6.64 -4.19 -8.47
CA GLU A 216 6.45 -3.99 -9.90
C GLU A 216 5.03 -3.55 -10.16
N PHE A 217 4.87 -2.57 -11.06
CA PHE A 217 3.59 -2.20 -11.61
C PHE A 217 3.66 -2.29 -13.13
N LYS A 218 3.05 -3.36 -13.66
CA LYS A 218 3.10 -3.72 -15.08
C LYS A 218 1.71 -3.70 -15.68
N VAL A 219 1.59 -3.08 -16.85
CA VAL A 219 0.38 -3.07 -17.66
C VAL A 219 0.71 -3.61 -19.03
N ASN A 220 0.16 -4.78 -19.33
CA ASN A 220 0.30 -5.47 -20.59
C ASN A 220 -0.86 -5.11 -21.52
N THR A 221 -0.58 -5.07 -22.81
CA THR A 221 -1.56 -5.16 -23.90
C THR A 221 -1.10 -6.25 -24.86
N ASP A 222 -1.84 -6.49 -25.93
CA ASP A 222 -1.41 -7.38 -27.01
C ASP A 222 -0.19 -6.83 -27.81
N LYS A 223 0.18 -5.56 -27.62
CA LYS A 223 1.22 -4.86 -28.41
C LYS A 223 2.39 -4.35 -27.56
N VAL A 224 2.15 -3.99 -26.30
CA VAL A 224 3.16 -3.38 -25.42
C VAL A 224 2.99 -3.82 -23.97
N LEU A 225 4.11 -4.10 -23.31
CA LEU A 225 4.21 -4.21 -21.87
C LEU A 225 4.81 -2.92 -21.33
N VAL A 226 4.06 -2.19 -20.50
CA VAL A 226 4.49 -0.97 -19.83
C VAL A 226 4.79 -1.29 -18.38
N SER A 227 5.94 -0.84 -17.89
CA SER A 227 6.37 -1.00 -16.50
C SER A 227 6.71 0.36 -15.92
N ALA A 228 6.13 0.67 -14.76
CA ALA A 228 6.58 1.79 -13.94
C ALA A 228 7.57 1.27 -12.89
N THR A 229 8.67 1.98 -12.70
CA THR A 229 9.71 1.70 -11.68
C THR A 229 9.75 2.75 -10.56
N GLN A 230 8.99 3.84 -10.72
CA GLN A 230 8.87 4.95 -9.78
C GLN A 230 7.45 5.55 -9.78
N GLU A 231 7.18 6.53 -8.90
CA GLU A 231 5.87 7.24 -8.83
C GLU A 231 5.47 7.81 -10.20
N SER A 232 4.53 7.19 -10.90
CA SER A 232 4.21 7.55 -12.29
C SER A 232 2.72 7.65 -12.50
N ALA A 233 2.31 8.58 -13.35
CA ALA A 233 0.97 8.69 -13.92
C ALA A 233 1.12 8.46 -15.42
N PHE A 234 0.28 7.60 -15.97
CA PHE A 234 0.27 7.34 -17.40
C PHE A 234 -1.10 6.86 -17.88
N ASP A 235 -1.36 7.06 -19.17
CA ASP A 235 -2.62 6.70 -19.82
C ASP A 235 -2.33 5.71 -20.95
N ILE A 236 -3.11 4.64 -21.01
CA ILE A 236 -3.01 3.62 -22.07
C ILE A 236 -4.38 3.45 -22.70
N LYS A 237 -4.44 3.64 -24.01
CA LYS A 237 -5.61 3.32 -24.84
C LYS A 237 -5.27 2.17 -25.76
N ASN A 238 -5.85 1.00 -25.50
CA ASN A 238 -5.74 -0.17 -26.36
C ASN A 238 -6.97 -0.30 -27.25
N THR A 239 -6.74 -0.63 -28.51
CA THR A 239 -7.76 -0.95 -29.51
C THR A 239 -7.21 -2.10 -30.35
N GLU A 240 -8.06 -2.75 -31.16
CA GLU A 240 -7.63 -3.83 -32.06
C GLU A 240 -6.40 -3.44 -32.90
N ASP A 241 -6.44 -2.25 -33.52
CA ASP A 241 -5.39 -1.82 -34.46
C ASP A 241 -4.16 -1.20 -33.79
N ARG A 242 -4.32 -0.58 -32.61
CA ARG A 242 -3.24 0.21 -31.99
C ARG A 242 -3.33 0.29 -30.47
N THR A 243 -2.18 0.40 -29.82
CA THR A 243 -2.03 0.88 -28.44
C THR A 243 -1.41 2.28 -28.45
N ARG A 244 -2.00 3.21 -27.71
CA ARG A 244 -1.45 4.54 -27.41
C ARG A 244 -1.01 4.53 -25.94
N VAL A 245 0.21 4.94 -25.68
CA VAL A 245 0.77 5.09 -24.31
C VAL A 245 1.21 6.54 -24.13
N VAL A 246 0.81 7.15 -23.02
CA VAL A 246 1.20 8.51 -22.63
C VAL A 246 1.84 8.50 -21.26
N ALA A 247 3.11 8.89 -21.19
CA ALA A 247 3.79 9.15 -19.92
C ALA A 247 3.58 10.60 -19.50
N ILE A 248 3.18 10.84 -18.24
CA ILE A 248 2.77 12.17 -17.80
C ILE A 248 3.85 12.85 -16.96
N ASN A 249 4.20 12.28 -15.80
CA ASN A 249 5.12 12.91 -14.85
C ASN A 249 6.49 12.24 -14.76
N ASN A 250 6.60 10.96 -15.10
CA ASN A 250 7.85 10.19 -15.01
C ASN A 250 8.00 9.23 -16.19
N SER A 251 9.25 8.81 -16.43
CA SER A 251 9.57 7.86 -17.48
C SER A 251 8.98 6.48 -17.21
N LEU A 252 8.60 5.78 -18.29
CA LEU A 252 8.09 4.41 -18.24
C LEU A 252 9.01 3.49 -19.04
N ASP A 253 9.27 2.30 -18.53
CA ASP A 253 9.93 1.26 -19.30
C ASP A 253 8.88 0.53 -20.13
N MET A 254 9.18 0.27 -21.39
CA MET A 254 8.28 -0.41 -22.31
C MET A 254 9.02 -1.56 -23.00
N ILE A 255 8.32 -2.67 -23.16
CA ILE A 255 8.73 -3.79 -24.00
C ILE A 255 7.69 -3.94 -25.10
N LEU A 256 8.11 -3.76 -26.34
CA LEU A 256 7.26 -3.83 -27.51
C LEU A 256 7.32 -5.25 -28.07
N SER A 257 6.16 -5.86 -28.30
CA SER A 257 6.07 -7.18 -28.94
C SER A 257 5.89 -6.97 -30.45
N HIS A 258 6.92 -7.30 -31.23
CA HIS A 258 6.85 -7.24 -32.69
C HIS A 258 7.47 -8.48 -33.33
N ASN A 259 6.68 -9.25 -34.08
CA ASN A 259 7.15 -10.46 -34.78
C ASN A 259 7.97 -11.41 -33.87
N GLN A 260 7.52 -11.62 -32.63
CA GLN A 260 8.22 -12.41 -31.59
C GLN A 260 9.56 -11.82 -31.09
N GLN A 261 9.96 -10.65 -31.57
CA GLN A 261 11.09 -9.89 -31.01
C GLN A 261 10.57 -8.92 -29.94
N LEU A 262 11.30 -8.86 -28.83
CA LEU A 262 11.04 -7.94 -27.73
C LEU A 262 12.00 -6.75 -27.86
N LEU A 263 11.46 -5.56 -28.12
CA LEU A 263 12.25 -4.32 -28.14
C LEU A 263 12.01 -3.55 -26.84
N ALA A 264 13.02 -3.49 -25.98
CA ALA A 264 13.00 -2.68 -24.77
C ALA A 264 13.32 -1.22 -25.09
N THR A 265 12.57 -0.30 -24.49
CA THR A 265 12.72 1.15 -24.66
C THR A 265 12.19 1.88 -23.43
N THR A 266 12.64 3.12 -23.20
CA THR A 266 12.07 3.99 -22.16
C THR A 266 11.28 5.12 -22.82
N LEU A 267 10.05 5.37 -22.34
CA LEU A 267 9.20 6.49 -22.73
C LEU A 267 9.39 7.64 -21.73
N PRO A 268 9.99 8.78 -22.11
CA PRO A 268 10.20 9.89 -21.17
C PRO A 268 8.87 10.57 -20.79
N PRO A 269 8.81 11.35 -19.70
CA PRO A 269 7.61 12.08 -19.29
C PRO A 269 7.18 13.10 -20.35
N GLU A 270 5.89 13.39 -20.44
CA GLU A 270 5.27 14.27 -21.43
C GLU A 270 5.37 13.76 -22.88
N TYR A 271 5.67 12.48 -23.09
CA TYR A 271 5.68 11.88 -24.42
C TYR A 271 4.55 10.88 -24.62
N MET A 272 4.12 10.80 -25.87
CA MET A 272 3.16 9.82 -26.36
C MET A 272 3.81 8.92 -27.40
N VAL A 273 3.45 7.64 -27.35
CA VAL A 273 3.81 6.64 -28.35
C VAL A 273 2.55 5.95 -28.87
N HIS A 274 2.50 5.75 -30.19
CA HIS A 274 1.54 4.88 -30.85
C HIS A 274 2.23 3.62 -31.38
N VAL A 275 1.73 2.46 -30.97
CA VAL A 275 2.16 1.14 -31.42
C VAL A 275 1.02 0.53 -32.22
N ARG A 276 1.21 0.27 -33.52
CA ARG A 276 0.19 -0.39 -34.35
C ARG A 276 0.45 -1.88 -34.42
N ALA A 277 -0.61 -2.66 -34.60
CA ALA A 277 -0.52 -4.06 -34.94
C ALA A 277 0.32 -4.24 -36.22
N ASN A 278 1.23 -5.23 -36.22
CA ASN A 278 1.98 -5.67 -37.40
C ASN A 278 2.94 -4.65 -38.05
N THR A 279 3.23 -3.50 -37.43
CA THR A 279 4.27 -2.58 -37.92
C THR A 279 5.48 -2.57 -36.99
N PRO A 280 6.71 -2.73 -37.51
CA PRO A 280 7.95 -2.65 -36.70
C PRO A 280 8.21 -1.23 -36.18
N PHE A 281 7.54 -0.24 -36.77
CA PHE A 281 7.78 1.16 -36.46
C PHE A 281 6.89 1.60 -35.32
N VAL A 282 7.53 1.89 -34.19
CA VAL A 282 6.96 2.83 -33.25
C VAL A 282 6.94 4.20 -33.91
N SER A 283 5.75 4.76 -34.04
CA SER A 283 5.59 6.15 -34.44
C SER A 283 5.96 7.05 -33.25
N TYR A 284 7.26 7.19 -32.97
CA TYR A 284 7.88 8.15 -32.04
C TYR A 284 7.85 9.56 -32.68
N GLN A 285 7.79 10.72 -32.00
CA GLN A 285 7.76 11.08 -30.58
C GLN A 285 7.23 12.53 -30.58
N GLU A 286 5.93 12.75 -30.42
CA GLU A 286 5.47 14.13 -30.23
C GLU A 286 5.60 14.46 -28.74
N ARG A 287 6.45 15.43 -28.42
CA ARG A 287 6.41 16.05 -27.09
C ARG A 287 5.02 16.65 -26.93
N LEU A 288 4.29 16.22 -25.92
CA LEU A 288 3.01 16.82 -25.57
C LEU A 288 3.30 18.25 -25.13
N LYS A 289 3.04 19.22 -26.01
CA LYS A 289 2.59 20.52 -25.51
C LYS A 289 1.20 20.25 -24.94
N PHE A 290 1.15 19.87 -23.66
CA PHE A 290 0.01 19.26 -22.97
C PHE A 290 -1.34 19.95 -23.21
N VAL A 291 -1.32 21.25 -23.57
CA VAL A 291 -2.50 22.09 -23.78
C VAL A 291 -2.94 22.21 -25.25
N GLU A 292 -2.09 21.93 -26.24
CA GLU A 292 -2.41 22.19 -27.66
C GLU A 292 -2.80 20.95 -28.48
N LYS A 293 -2.41 19.74 -28.04
CA LYS A 293 -2.48 18.55 -28.90
C LYS A 293 -3.34 17.39 -28.39
N VAL A 294 -3.71 17.40 -27.11
CA VAL A 294 -4.72 16.46 -26.60
C VAL A 294 -6.04 16.88 -27.23
N GLN A 295 -6.69 15.98 -27.98
CA GLN A 295 -7.98 16.29 -28.62
C GLN A 295 -8.98 16.75 -27.54
N ASN A 296 -9.87 17.68 -27.87
CA ASN A 296 -10.76 18.31 -26.88
C ASN A 296 -11.52 17.30 -26.00
N GLU A 297 -11.90 16.13 -26.54
CA GLU A 297 -12.59 15.06 -25.79
C GLU A 297 -11.69 14.28 -24.83
N ASP A 298 -10.39 14.21 -25.12
CA ASP A 298 -9.40 13.59 -24.25
C ASP A 298 -8.97 14.57 -23.14
N LEU A 299 -9.05 15.89 -23.37
CA LEU A 299 -8.61 16.90 -22.40
C LEU A 299 -9.38 16.79 -21.07
N ASP A 300 -10.70 16.62 -21.13
CA ASP A 300 -11.57 16.47 -19.96
C ASP A 300 -11.26 15.18 -19.16
N TRP A 301 -10.91 14.09 -19.84
CA TRP A 301 -10.41 12.86 -19.19
C TRP A 301 -9.08 13.10 -18.46
N PHE A 302 -8.11 13.74 -19.11
CA PHE A 302 -6.81 14.03 -18.52
C PHE A 302 -6.91 15.00 -17.33
N GLU A 303 -7.64 16.11 -17.47
CA GLU A 303 -7.79 17.12 -16.42
C GLU A 303 -8.48 16.53 -15.18
N ARG A 304 -9.55 15.75 -15.37
CA ARG A 304 -10.24 15.08 -14.25
C ARG A 304 -9.32 14.10 -13.52
N ASN A 305 -8.56 13.28 -14.25
CA ASN A 305 -7.65 12.32 -13.63
C ASN A 305 -6.50 12.98 -12.89
N LEU A 306 -5.91 14.04 -13.46
CA LEU A 306 -4.88 14.84 -12.79
C LEU A 306 -5.42 15.48 -11.50
N LEU A 307 -6.65 16.00 -11.54
CA LEU A 307 -7.30 16.57 -10.36
C LEU A 307 -7.61 15.49 -9.31
N ALA A 308 -8.15 14.34 -9.74
CA ALA A 308 -8.43 13.21 -8.87
C ALA A 308 -7.15 12.66 -8.20
N ASP A 309 -6.04 12.57 -8.95
CA ASP A 309 -4.74 12.17 -8.41
C ASP A 309 -4.22 13.15 -7.36
N LYS A 310 -4.41 14.46 -7.56
CA LYS A 310 -4.06 15.48 -6.56
C LYS A 310 -4.87 15.29 -5.27
N TRP A 311 -6.19 15.13 -5.39
CA TRP A 311 -7.06 14.91 -4.22
C TRP A 311 -6.71 13.63 -3.48
N TYR A 312 -6.51 12.53 -4.22
CA TYR A 312 -6.13 11.27 -3.61
C TYR A 312 -4.75 11.34 -2.96
N LYS A 313 -3.77 12.06 -3.55
CA LYS A 313 -2.47 12.29 -2.92
C LYS A 313 -2.63 12.99 -1.56
N ILE A 314 -3.51 14.00 -1.46
CA ILE A 314 -3.83 14.69 -0.19
C ILE A 314 -4.48 13.72 0.81
N GLU A 315 -5.44 12.91 0.36
CA GLU A 315 -6.08 11.90 1.22
C GLU A 315 -5.06 10.88 1.74
N LEU A 316 -4.21 10.35 0.85
CA LEU A 316 -3.14 9.42 1.16
C LEU A 316 -2.17 10.02 2.19
N GLN A 317 -1.77 11.29 2.01
CA GLN A 317 -0.96 12.02 2.99
C GLN A 317 -1.64 12.13 4.36
N GLY A 318 -2.95 12.36 4.38
CA GLY A 318 -3.75 12.35 5.61
C GLY A 318 -3.71 10.98 6.31
N ARG A 319 -3.98 9.90 5.57
CA ARG A 319 -3.92 8.52 6.07
C ARG A 319 -2.52 8.16 6.59
N LEU A 320 -1.48 8.53 5.85
CA LEU A 320 -0.09 8.32 6.26
C LEU A 320 0.23 9.11 7.52
N ARG A 321 -0.19 10.37 7.63
CA ARG A 321 0.00 11.19 8.83
C ARG A 321 -0.66 10.55 10.05
N ASP A 322 -1.89 10.06 9.92
CA ASP A 322 -2.61 9.41 11.00
C ASP A 322 -1.97 8.08 11.40
N ALA A 323 -1.55 7.28 10.42
CA ALA A 323 -0.82 6.03 10.65
C ALA A 323 0.53 6.29 11.36
N ILE A 324 1.25 7.32 10.94
CA ILE A 324 2.52 7.73 11.56
C ILE A 324 2.28 8.26 12.97
N ALA A 325 1.24 9.06 13.20
CA ALA A 325 0.91 9.55 14.54
C ALA A 325 0.56 8.39 15.48
N LEU A 326 -0.17 7.39 14.98
CA LEU A 326 -0.49 6.16 15.70
C LEU A 326 0.76 5.33 16.02
N LYS A 327 1.66 5.13 15.04
CA LYS A 327 2.93 4.38 15.20
C LYS A 327 3.93 5.11 16.10
N ALA A 328 4.01 6.43 16.01
CA ALA A 328 4.86 7.26 16.87
C ALA A 328 4.45 7.13 18.35
N GLY A 329 3.16 6.99 18.63
CA GLY A 329 2.63 6.88 19.99
C GLY A 329 2.98 8.09 20.86
N LEU A 330 3.53 7.85 22.06
CA LEU A 330 3.99 8.94 22.94
C LEU A 330 5.24 9.62 22.34
N THR A 331 5.13 10.91 22.04
CA THR A 331 6.21 11.78 21.54
C THR A 331 7.00 12.42 22.69
N PRO A 332 8.22 12.93 22.45
CA PRO A 332 9.07 13.54 23.49
C PRO A 332 8.44 14.69 24.29
N ASP A 333 7.51 15.39 23.67
CA ASP A 333 6.66 16.47 24.18
C ASP A 333 5.57 15.99 25.16
N ASN A 334 5.30 14.67 25.21
CA ASN A 334 4.35 14.10 26.16
C ASN A 334 4.98 13.93 27.55
N PRO A 335 4.30 14.29 28.65
CA PRO A 335 4.84 14.15 30.02
C PRO A 335 5.17 12.71 30.41
N PHE A 336 4.54 11.71 29.78
CA PHE A 336 4.81 10.30 30.00
C PHE A 336 5.90 9.71 29.09
N TYR A 337 6.60 10.53 28.30
CA TYR A 337 7.66 10.06 27.42
C TYR A 337 8.84 9.42 28.18
N SER A 338 9.15 9.91 29.38
CA SER A 338 10.16 9.33 30.26
C SER A 338 9.85 7.85 30.59
N LEU A 339 8.57 7.50 30.73
CA LEU A 339 8.12 6.12 30.94
C LEU A 339 8.33 5.26 29.67
N LYS A 340 8.10 5.82 28.48
CA LYS A 340 8.42 5.15 27.20
C LYS A 340 9.91 4.81 27.11
N GLN A 341 10.77 5.79 27.41
CA GLN A 341 12.23 5.63 27.43
C GLN A 341 12.69 4.60 28.46
N PHE A 342 12.11 4.60 29.66
CA PHE A 342 12.36 3.57 30.67
C PHE A 342 11.96 2.18 30.17
N LYS A 343 10.77 2.04 29.57
CA LYS A 343 10.29 0.77 29.00
C LYS A 343 11.24 0.25 27.92
N ARG A 344 11.71 1.10 27.01
CA ARG A 344 12.68 0.74 25.95
C ARG A 344 13.98 0.19 26.55
N LYS A 345 14.56 0.91 27.52
CA LYS A 345 15.79 0.49 28.22
C LYS A 345 15.60 -0.82 28.99
N ALA A 346 14.48 -0.98 29.69
CA ALA A 346 14.17 -2.22 30.40
C ALA A 346 14.01 -3.41 29.44
N ARG A 347 13.30 -3.23 28.32
CA ARG A 347 13.15 -4.27 27.29
C ARG A 347 14.50 -4.72 26.73
N LEU A 348 15.40 -3.77 26.42
CA LEU A 348 16.76 -4.08 25.96
C LEU A 348 17.63 -4.74 27.02
N ALA A 349 17.56 -4.29 28.27
CA ALA A 349 18.37 -4.83 29.36
C ALA A 349 17.96 -6.26 29.75
N LEU A 350 16.67 -6.59 29.58
CA LEU A 350 16.11 -7.91 29.89
C LEU A 350 16.14 -8.88 28.70
N THR A 351 16.62 -8.46 27.53
CA THR A 351 16.77 -9.34 26.36
C THR A 351 18.19 -9.87 26.31
N PHE A 352 18.33 -11.18 26.50
CA PHE A 352 19.63 -11.88 26.57
C PHE A 352 20.08 -12.48 25.24
N ASP A 353 19.16 -12.69 24.30
CA ASP A 353 19.46 -13.18 22.96
C ASP A 353 19.93 -12.00 22.09
N ASP A 354 21.15 -12.10 21.54
CA ASP A 354 21.77 -10.99 20.82
C ASP A 354 21.01 -10.62 19.54
N VAL A 355 20.50 -11.62 18.81
CA VAL A 355 19.69 -11.41 17.61
C VAL A 355 18.38 -10.70 17.97
N LYS A 356 17.68 -11.17 19.00
CA LYS A 356 16.44 -10.53 19.49
C LYS A 356 16.69 -9.13 20.02
N LYS A 357 17.87 -8.87 20.59
CA LYS A 357 18.25 -7.55 21.08
C LYS A 357 18.43 -6.56 19.94
N GLU A 358 19.03 -6.97 18.82
CA GLU A 358 19.13 -6.13 17.63
C GLU A 358 17.77 -5.93 16.95
N GLU A 359 16.88 -6.93 16.95
CA GLU A 359 15.48 -6.76 16.51
C GLU A 359 14.75 -5.69 17.35
N ILE A 360 14.91 -5.72 18.67
CA ILE A 360 14.30 -4.71 19.57
C ILE A 360 14.92 -3.33 19.34
N ARG A 361 16.21 -3.24 19.02
CA ARG A 361 16.85 -1.97 18.64
C ARG A 361 16.29 -1.44 17.33
N LEU A 362 16.06 -2.31 16.35
CA LEU A 362 15.43 -1.94 15.09
C LEU A 362 14.01 -1.43 15.30
N ASP A 363 13.22 -2.09 16.16
CA ASP A 363 11.90 -1.59 16.58
C ASP A 363 11.98 -0.17 17.17
N ILE A 364 12.93 0.06 18.09
CA ILE A 364 13.12 1.36 18.74
C ILE A 364 13.54 2.43 17.73
N ALA A 365 14.45 2.10 16.81
CA ALA A 365 14.90 2.99 15.75
C ALA A 365 13.71 3.38 14.84
N LYS A 366 12.89 2.41 14.43
CA LYS A 366 11.65 2.66 13.66
C LYS A 366 10.69 3.59 14.43
N GLU A 367 10.48 3.35 15.73
CA GLU A 367 9.66 4.25 16.55
C GLU A 367 10.22 5.67 16.61
N LYS A 368 11.55 5.84 16.73
CA LYS A 368 12.20 7.17 16.71
C LYS A 368 12.02 7.88 15.37
N PHE A 369 12.09 7.15 14.26
CA PHE A 369 11.78 7.70 12.94
C PHE A 369 10.35 8.26 12.88
N TYR A 370 9.35 7.50 13.35
CA TYR A 370 7.97 7.98 13.37
C TYR A 370 7.77 9.16 14.34
N GLU A 371 8.45 9.17 15.50
CA GLU A 371 8.47 10.34 16.39
C GLU A 371 9.08 11.56 15.71
N ALA A 372 10.15 11.38 14.93
CA ALA A 372 10.78 12.46 14.17
C ALA A 372 9.83 13.02 13.12
N HIS A 373 9.18 12.14 12.36
CA HIS A 373 8.21 12.51 11.33
C HIS A 373 7.01 13.27 11.93
N LYS A 374 6.50 12.82 13.07
CA LYS A 374 5.46 13.57 13.80
C LYS A 374 5.98 14.94 14.26
N SER A 375 7.19 14.99 14.81
CA SER A 375 7.83 16.25 15.23
C SER A 375 8.02 17.23 14.07
N LEU A 376 8.31 16.74 12.85
CA LEU A 376 8.36 17.55 11.63
C LEU A 376 7.00 18.13 11.27
N ASN A 377 5.95 17.31 11.31
CA ASN A 377 4.58 17.75 11.06
C ASN A 377 4.10 18.80 12.08
N ASP A 378 4.55 18.66 13.33
CA ASP A 378 4.26 19.61 14.41
C ASP A 378 5.16 20.87 14.36
N GLY A 379 6.06 20.98 13.38
CA GLY A 379 6.97 22.11 13.19
C GLY A 379 8.18 22.15 14.13
N ASN A 380 8.39 21.10 14.95
CA ASN A 380 9.52 20.99 15.87
C ASN A 380 10.76 20.39 15.18
N THR A 381 11.34 21.16 14.25
CA THR A 381 12.46 20.72 13.39
C THR A 381 13.72 20.33 14.16
N LYS A 382 14.00 20.99 15.29
CA LYS A 382 15.17 20.67 16.12
C LYS A 382 15.05 19.29 16.77
N LEU A 383 13.90 18.98 17.35
CA LEU A 383 13.63 17.68 17.96
C LEU A 383 13.61 16.58 16.89
N ALA A 384 12.94 16.84 15.77
CA ALA A 384 12.93 15.94 14.63
C ALA A 384 14.34 15.57 14.16
N LYS A 385 15.22 16.57 14.02
CA LYS A 385 16.62 16.34 13.64
C LYS A 385 17.33 15.43 14.64
N THR A 386 17.20 15.68 15.94
CA THR A 386 17.81 14.82 16.97
C THR A 386 17.31 13.37 16.88
N LEU A 387 16.02 13.18 16.64
CA LEU A 387 15.43 11.84 16.50
C LEU A 387 15.89 11.14 15.20
N LEU A 388 16.06 11.89 14.11
CA LEU A 388 16.61 11.37 12.85
C LEU A 388 18.10 11.00 12.99
N ASP A 389 18.90 11.83 13.64
CA ASP A 389 20.31 11.55 13.91
C ASP A 389 20.46 10.27 14.77
N ASP A 390 19.60 10.12 15.78
CA ASP A 390 19.52 8.91 16.61
C ASP A 390 19.10 7.68 15.80
N PHE A 391 18.11 7.82 14.93
CA PHE A 391 17.65 6.76 14.03
C PHE A 391 18.76 6.33 13.06
N GLU A 392 19.42 7.28 12.40
CA GLU A 392 20.54 7.04 11.49
C GLU A 392 21.64 6.26 12.21
N LYS A 393 22.04 6.74 13.39
CA LYS A 393 23.08 6.10 14.19
C LYS A 393 22.72 4.68 14.61
N GLU A 394 21.53 4.48 15.18
CA GLU A 394 21.09 3.15 15.64
C GLU A 394 21.00 2.16 14.48
N THR A 395 20.48 2.60 13.34
CA THR A 395 20.29 1.73 12.18
C THR A 395 21.61 1.31 11.54
N VAL A 396 22.58 2.22 11.45
CA VAL A 396 23.94 1.90 11.00
C VAL A 396 24.65 0.95 11.97
N GLU A 397 24.49 1.15 13.29
CA GLU A 397 25.04 0.23 14.30
C GLU A 397 24.41 -1.17 14.23
N ILE A 398 23.09 -1.24 13.99
CA ILE A 398 22.38 -2.52 13.80
C ILE A 398 22.90 -3.22 12.55
N SER A 399 23.01 -2.53 11.40
CA SER A 399 23.49 -3.12 10.15
C SER A 399 24.85 -3.83 10.34
N LYS A 400 25.80 -3.15 10.99
CA LYS A 400 27.12 -3.73 11.27
C LYS A 400 27.08 -4.98 12.14
N LYS A 401 26.25 -4.97 13.18
CA LYS A 401 26.11 -6.10 14.11
C LYS A 401 25.36 -7.28 13.51
N VAL A 402 24.38 -7.01 12.64
CA VAL A 402 23.60 -8.04 11.96
C VAL A 402 24.52 -8.90 11.10
N ASP A 403 25.54 -8.30 10.46
CA ASP A 403 26.55 -9.06 9.72
C ASP A 403 27.46 -9.90 10.64
N GLU A 404 27.87 -9.37 11.80
CA GLU A 404 28.62 -10.14 12.81
C GLU A 404 27.82 -11.34 13.34
N LEU A 405 26.50 -11.18 13.48
CA LEU A 405 25.60 -12.22 14.00
C LEU A 405 25.25 -13.30 12.96
N ALA A 406 25.51 -13.07 11.66
CA ALA A 406 25.23 -14.03 10.58
C ALA A 406 25.90 -15.39 10.82
N ILE A 407 27.05 -15.38 11.52
CA ILE A 407 27.82 -16.57 11.90
C ILE A 407 27.06 -17.46 12.89
N VAL A 408 26.21 -16.87 13.74
CA VAL A 408 25.53 -17.57 14.83
C VAL A 408 24.18 -18.14 14.40
N ASP A 409 23.36 -17.33 13.71
CA ASP A 409 22.00 -17.70 13.30
C ASP A 409 21.66 -17.03 11.95
N PRO A 410 22.10 -17.60 10.82
CA PRO A 410 22.00 -16.96 9.51
C PRO A 410 20.55 -16.71 9.09
N LYS A 411 19.61 -17.58 9.49
CA LYS A 411 18.20 -17.45 9.11
C LYS A 411 17.55 -16.24 9.79
N LYS A 412 17.71 -16.08 11.10
CA LYS A 412 17.14 -14.92 11.80
C LYS A 412 17.81 -13.61 11.40
N VAL A 413 19.09 -13.65 11.06
CA VAL A 413 19.83 -12.49 10.55
C VAL A 413 19.25 -12.03 9.22
N GLU A 414 18.91 -12.96 8.33
CA GLU A 414 18.21 -12.64 7.08
C GLU A 414 16.85 -11.99 7.34
N ASP A 415 16.08 -12.48 8.32
CA ASP A 415 14.80 -11.86 8.71
C ASP A 415 15.01 -10.41 9.19
N ILE A 416 16.08 -10.11 9.92
CA ILE A 416 16.42 -8.74 10.34
C ILE A 416 16.82 -7.88 9.15
N LYS A 417 17.63 -8.39 8.22
CA LYS A 417 18.02 -7.68 6.99
C LYS A 417 16.80 -7.30 6.15
N VAL A 418 15.88 -8.26 5.93
CA VAL A 418 14.62 -8.02 5.24
C VAL A 418 13.79 -6.96 5.98
N SER A 419 13.62 -7.09 7.30
CA SER A 419 12.88 -6.12 8.12
C SER A 419 13.50 -4.72 8.12
N LEU A 420 14.82 -4.63 8.01
CA LEU A 420 15.57 -3.38 7.91
C LEU A 420 15.31 -2.72 6.55
N THR A 421 15.50 -3.45 5.46
CA THR A 421 15.26 -2.96 4.09
C THR A 421 13.80 -2.56 3.89
N ASP A 422 12.84 -3.41 4.28
CA ASP A 422 11.41 -3.11 4.21
C ASP A 422 11.06 -1.88 5.05
N GLY A 423 11.65 -1.75 6.23
CA GLY A 423 11.50 -0.58 7.08
C GLY A 423 11.98 0.70 6.41
N LEU A 424 13.15 0.71 5.80
CA LEU A 424 13.70 1.88 5.10
C LEU A 424 12.84 2.29 3.91
N ILE A 425 12.33 1.30 3.16
CA ILE A 425 11.42 1.55 2.04
C ILE A 425 10.11 2.15 2.54
N GLU A 426 9.50 1.58 3.58
CA GLU A 426 8.27 2.11 4.18
C GLU A 426 8.46 3.57 4.65
N GLN A 427 9.61 3.85 5.27
CA GLN A 427 9.97 5.19 5.73
C GLN A 427 10.17 6.16 4.56
N LYS A 428 10.85 5.75 3.48
CA LYS A 428 11.00 6.54 2.25
C LYS A 428 9.64 6.86 1.64
N HIS A 429 8.75 5.86 1.60
CA HIS A 429 7.38 6.04 1.12
C HIS A 429 6.61 7.04 1.99
N SER A 430 6.73 6.94 3.32
CA SER A 430 6.08 7.90 4.22
C SER A 430 6.56 9.34 4.03
N LEU A 431 7.84 9.54 3.66
CA LEU A 431 8.40 10.86 3.36
C LEU A 431 8.05 11.37 1.97
N ALA A 432 7.83 10.50 0.98
CA ALA A 432 7.46 10.90 -0.37
C ALA A 432 6.12 11.66 -0.39
N GLY A 433 5.25 11.38 0.58
CA GLY A 433 4.00 12.11 0.78
C GLY A 433 4.17 13.50 1.39
N LEU A 434 5.26 13.84 2.06
CA LEU A 434 5.36 15.17 2.68
C LEU A 434 5.75 16.24 1.66
N VAL A 435 5.11 17.42 1.76
CA VAL A 435 5.38 18.59 0.91
C VAL A 435 6.83 19.03 1.06
N ASP A 436 7.48 19.39 -0.06
CA ASP A 436 8.88 19.83 -0.12
C ASP A 436 9.12 21.07 0.77
N ASN A 437 9.48 20.82 2.02
CA ASN A 437 10.03 21.81 2.92
C ASN A 437 11.49 21.44 3.24
N THR A 438 12.29 22.42 3.66
CA THR A 438 13.71 22.23 3.97
C THR A 438 13.97 21.15 5.02
N SER A 439 13.02 20.88 5.91
CA SER A 439 13.14 19.83 6.92
C SER A 439 12.90 18.42 6.37
N LEU A 440 12.19 18.28 5.25
CA LEU A 440 12.02 17.03 4.52
C LEU A 440 13.34 16.56 3.91
N ALA A 441 14.13 17.51 3.38
CA ALA A 441 15.44 17.20 2.80
C ALA A 441 16.34 16.52 3.83
N THR A 442 16.35 16.98 5.08
CA THR A 442 17.14 16.34 6.16
C THR A 442 16.68 14.91 6.44
N ALA A 443 15.36 14.65 6.45
CA ALA A 443 14.83 13.30 6.65
C ALA A 443 15.16 12.37 5.47
N LYS A 444 14.97 12.85 4.23
CA LYS A 444 15.36 12.13 3.00
C LYS A 444 16.85 11.81 3.01
N ASP A 445 17.70 12.79 3.33
CA ASP A 445 19.16 12.61 3.42
C ASP A 445 19.54 11.55 4.46
N SER A 446 18.87 11.54 5.61
CA SER A 446 19.14 10.55 6.67
C SER A 446 18.80 9.14 6.19
N ILE A 447 17.66 8.94 5.52
CA ILE A 447 17.30 7.64 4.92
C ILE A 447 18.32 7.24 3.87
N THR A 448 18.68 8.13 2.93
CA THR A 448 19.65 7.84 1.87
C THR A 448 21.01 7.44 2.43
N LYS A 449 21.47 8.09 3.51
CA LYS A 449 22.72 7.70 4.19
C LYS A 449 22.63 6.32 4.81
N VAL A 450 21.52 6.01 5.49
CA VAL A 450 21.31 4.67 6.06
C VAL A 450 21.25 3.61 4.97
N GLU A 451 20.54 3.89 3.86
CA GLU A 451 20.47 3.01 2.68
C GLU A 451 21.88 2.76 2.12
N THR A 452 22.65 3.82 1.85
CA THR A 452 24.03 3.72 1.34
C THR A 452 24.95 2.96 2.30
N ALA A 453 24.82 3.20 3.61
CA ALA A 453 25.60 2.49 4.62
C ALA A 453 25.23 1.00 4.66
N THR A 454 23.93 0.69 4.63
CA THR A 454 23.44 -0.69 4.65
C THR A 454 23.84 -1.44 3.38
N GLU A 455 23.70 -0.82 2.19
CA GLU A 455 24.11 -1.42 0.92
C GLU A 455 25.62 -1.69 0.87
N LYS A 456 26.44 -0.76 1.38
CA LYS A 456 27.89 -0.93 1.41
C LYS A 456 28.32 -2.11 2.29
N GLU A 457 27.68 -2.29 3.44
CA GLU A 457 27.99 -3.41 4.34
C GLU A 457 27.48 -4.74 3.74
N VAL A 458 26.28 -4.76 3.13
CA VAL A 458 25.75 -5.96 2.44
C VAL A 458 26.62 -6.38 1.25
N ALA A 459 27.11 -5.43 0.45
CA ALA A 459 27.95 -5.71 -0.71
C ALA A 459 29.39 -6.15 -0.33
N ALA A 460 29.81 -5.94 0.92
CA ALA A 460 31.16 -6.30 1.39
C ALA A 460 31.29 -7.77 1.78
N VAL A 461 30.20 -8.54 1.79
CA VAL A 461 30.22 -9.99 2.05
C VAL A 461 30.70 -10.72 0.78
N PRO A 462 31.87 -11.38 0.78
CA PRO A 462 32.38 -12.05 -0.41
C PRO A 462 31.45 -13.20 -0.83
N GLU A 463 31.03 -13.23 -2.10
CA GLU A 463 30.21 -14.32 -2.67
C GLU A 463 30.87 -15.72 -2.50
N ASP A 464 32.18 -15.76 -2.31
CA ASP A 464 32.93 -17.01 -2.15
C ASP A 464 32.69 -17.74 -0.80
N GLU A 465 32.10 -17.10 0.22
CA GLU A 465 31.77 -17.74 1.50
C GLU A 465 30.35 -18.34 1.57
N LEU A 466 29.52 -18.16 0.53
CA LEU A 466 28.14 -18.70 0.46
C LEU A 466 28.01 -19.99 -0.38
N LYS A 467 29.11 -20.62 -0.81
CA LYS A 467 29.09 -21.92 -1.51
C LYS A 467 28.84 -23.09 -0.55
N ALA A 468 27.61 -23.21 -0.07
CA ALA A 468 27.09 -24.46 0.51
C ALA A 468 25.59 -24.61 0.19
N GLY A 469 25.29 -24.95 -1.07
CA GLY A 469 23.94 -25.34 -1.51
C GLY A 469 23.74 -25.15 -3.00
N ASP A 470 23.99 -26.20 -3.80
CA ASP A 470 23.72 -26.24 -5.23
C ASP A 470 22.24 -26.00 -5.55
N VAL A 471 21.91 -24.83 -6.13
CA VAL A 471 20.82 -24.67 -7.10
C VAL A 471 21.29 -23.68 -8.16
N VAL A 472 21.53 -24.17 -9.37
CA VAL A 472 21.84 -23.36 -10.55
C VAL A 472 20.51 -22.93 -11.17
N GLU A 473 20.17 -21.64 -11.06
CA GLU A 473 19.24 -20.99 -11.99
C GLU A 473 20.03 -20.09 -12.93
N GLU A 474 19.96 -20.42 -14.22
CA GLU A 474 20.57 -19.71 -15.33
C GLU A 474 19.75 -18.43 -15.61
N VAL A 475 20.26 -17.28 -15.16
CA VAL A 475 19.69 -15.97 -15.46
C VAL A 475 20.38 -15.40 -16.71
N VAL A 476 19.57 -15.11 -17.74
CA VAL A 476 20.02 -14.45 -18.97
C VAL A 476 20.23 -12.96 -18.70
N ASP A 477 21.48 -12.51 -18.82
CA ASP A 477 21.87 -11.10 -18.72
C ASP A 477 21.30 -10.27 -19.88
N VAL A 478 20.55 -9.22 -19.57
CA VAL A 478 20.17 -8.14 -20.49
C VAL A 478 20.94 -6.88 -20.08
N PRO A 479 21.67 -6.20 -20.99
CA PRO A 479 22.48 -5.05 -20.63
C PRO A 479 21.63 -3.82 -20.28
N VAL A 480 21.81 -3.35 -19.04
CA VAL A 480 21.22 -2.12 -18.48
C VAL A 480 22.01 -0.90 -18.99
N VAL A 481 21.40 -0.11 -19.86
CA VAL A 481 21.92 1.21 -20.28
C VAL A 481 21.18 2.27 -19.47
N HIS A 482 21.77 2.79 -18.38
CA HIS A 482 21.03 3.66 -17.45
C HIS A 482 21.80 4.82 -16.79
N GLN A 483 22.77 5.45 -17.45
CA GLN A 483 23.47 6.60 -16.83
C GLN A 483 23.45 7.93 -17.61
N ALA A 484 22.98 7.99 -18.85
CA ALA A 484 23.05 9.23 -19.64
C ALA A 484 21.78 10.10 -19.65
N ILE A 485 20.64 9.63 -19.11
CA ILE A 485 19.33 10.29 -19.31
C ILE A 485 18.81 10.98 -18.02
N LEU A 486 19.38 10.69 -16.85
CA LEU A 486 18.87 11.19 -15.57
C LEU A 486 19.24 12.65 -15.25
N GLU A 487 20.17 13.28 -15.98
CA GLU A 487 20.58 14.67 -15.70
C GLU A 487 19.71 15.76 -16.38
N GLU A 488 18.88 15.43 -17.37
CA GLU A 488 18.03 16.41 -18.08
C GLU A 488 16.58 16.51 -17.59
N ALA A 489 16.11 15.62 -16.69
CA ALA A 489 14.69 15.54 -16.32
C ALA A 489 14.24 16.46 -15.18
N ASN A 490 15.08 17.38 -14.71
CA ASN A 490 14.73 18.31 -13.62
C ASN A 490 13.96 19.53 -14.16
N VAL A 491 12.73 19.32 -14.64
CA VAL A 491 11.87 20.38 -15.16
C VAL A 491 10.75 20.68 -14.16
N ASN A 492 10.79 21.90 -13.63
CA ASN A 492 9.76 22.49 -12.79
C ASN A 492 8.47 22.68 -13.62
N PHE A 493 7.39 22.03 -13.21
CA PHE A 493 6.06 22.19 -13.83
C PHE A 493 5.50 23.58 -13.47
N ASP A 494 5.17 24.39 -14.47
CA ASP A 494 4.53 25.70 -14.27
C ASP A 494 3.01 25.52 -13.99
N LEU A 495 2.71 25.04 -12.77
CA LEU A 495 1.36 24.73 -12.28
C LEU A 495 0.43 25.96 -12.29
N ALA A 496 1.01 27.16 -12.20
CA ALA A 496 0.29 28.43 -12.15
C ALA A 496 -0.61 28.65 -13.38
N LYS A 497 -0.25 28.10 -14.55
CA LYS A 497 -1.01 28.28 -15.79
C LYS A 497 -2.30 27.45 -15.85
N LEU A 498 -2.36 26.33 -15.13
CA LEU A 498 -3.55 25.51 -14.97
C LEU A 498 -4.49 26.05 -13.88
N GLU A 499 -3.93 26.64 -12.82
CA GLU A 499 -4.69 27.27 -11.72
C GLU A 499 -5.59 28.41 -12.21
N VAL A 500 -5.08 29.27 -13.10
CA VAL A 500 -5.86 30.38 -13.70
C VAL A 500 -7.08 29.90 -14.49
N ARG A 501 -7.03 28.69 -15.07
CA ARG A 501 -8.15 28.15 -15.85
C ARG A 501 -9.19 27.46 -14.95
N LEU A 502 -8.77 26.91 -13.81
CA LEU A 502 -9.62 26.23 -12.83
C LEU A 502 -10.41 27.18 -11.92
N GLU A 503 -9.84 28.32 -11.52
CA GLU A 503 -10.59 29.37 -10.78
C GLU A 503 -11.84 29.82 -11.56
N ASN A 504 -11.72 29.94 -12.89
CA ASN A 504 -12.82 30.37 -13.76
C ASN A 504 -13.97 29.35 -13.90
N VAL A 505 -13.74 28.07 -13.58
CA VAL A 505 -14.76 27.00 -13.70
C VAL A 505 -15.41 26.69 -12.35
N THR A 506 -14.67 26.88 -11.25
CA THR A 506 -15.12 26.47 -9.91
C THR A 506 -16.11 27.48 -9.29
N ASP A 507 -15.98 28.77 -9.63
CA ASP A 507 -16.81 29.85 -9.04
C ASP A 507 -18.28 29.87 -9.51
N LEU A 508 -18.61 29.28 -10.66
CA LEU A 508 -19.99 29.37 -11.19
C LEU A 508 -20.94 28.31 -10.64
N ARG A 509 -20.42 27.24 -10.02
CA ARG A 509 -21.25 26.13 -9.50
C ARG A 509 -21.53 26.30 -8.01
N GLU A 510 -20.53 26.72 -7.23
CA GLU A 510 -20.68 26.91 -5.77
C GLU A 510 -21.48 28.17 -5.40
N VAL A 511 -21.41 29.24 -6.21
CA VAL A 511 -22.23 30.45 -6.00
C VAL A 511 -23.71 30.18 -6.30
N LYS A 512 -24.02 29.29 -7.25
CA LYS A 512 -25.41 28.94 -7.62
C LYS A 512 -26.10 28.09 -6.55
N GLU A 513 -25.36 27.19 -5.91
CA GLU A 513 -25.90 26.30 -4.87
C GLU A 513 -26.08 27.01 -3.53
N LYS A 514 -25.23 28.00 -3.21
CA LYS A 514 -25.35 28.81 -1.98
C LYS A 514 -26.36 29.95 -2.06
N ALA A 515 -26.80 30.36 -3.26
CA ALA A 515 -27.69 31.51 -3.44
C ALA A 515 -29.20 31.20 -3.35
N GLY A 516 -29.61 29.93 -3.34
CA GLY A 516 -31.01 29.55 -3.11
C GLY A 516 -32.04 30.19 -4.06
N VAL A 517 -31.64 30.49 -5.30
CA VAL A 517 -32.51 31.12 -6.30
C VAL A 517 -33.33 30.02 -7.00
N PRO A 518 -34.67 30.03 -6.91
CA PRO A 518 -35.51 29.04 -7.57
C PRO A 518 -35.51 29.23 -9.09
N GLU A 519 -35.58 28.10 -9.81
CA GLU A 519 -35.29 27.94 -11.24
C GLU A 519 -36.27 28.70 -12.17
N ASP A 520 -37.37 29.21 -11.62
CA ASP A 520 -38.50 29.86 -12.30
C ASP A 520 -38.41 31.39 -12.35
N GLN A 521 -37.34 32.02 -11.85
CA GLN A 521 -37.13 33.48 -11.90
C GLN A 521 -36.01 33.95 -12.84
N LEU A 522 -35.55 33.10 -13.76
CA LEU A 522 -34.48 33.45 -14.70
C LEU A 522 -35.04 33.87 -16.08
N GLU A 523 -35.51 35.11 -16.21
CA GLU A 523 -35.48 35.80 -17.50
C GLU A 523 -34.10 36.44 -17.67
N VAL A 524 -33.25 35.81 -18.49
CA VAL A 524 -31.94 36.37 -18.86
C VAL A 524 -32.13 37.20 -20.12
N GLU A 525 -32.02 38.53 -20.02
CA GLU A 525 -31.88 39.37 -21.21
C GLU A 525 -30.57 39.02 -21.93
N PRO A 526 -30.58 38.85 -23.27
CA PRO A 526 -29.38 38.53 -24.01
C PRO A 526 -28.39 39.70 -23.95
N ILE A 527 -27.20 39.44 -23.42
CA ILE A 527 -26.06 40.36 -23.50
C ILE A 527 -25.63 40.45 -24.97
N VAL A 528 -25.96 41.57 -25.61
CA VAL A 528 -25.43 41.94 -26.93
C VAL A 528 -23.97 42.37 -26.74
N VAL A 529 -23.04 41.50 -27.11
CA VAL A 529 -21.62 41.83 -27.16
C VAL A 529 -21.33 42.47 -28.52
N GLU A 530 -20.98 43.76 -28.53
CA GLU A 530 -20.48 44.42 -29.73
C GLU A 530 -19.12 43.84 -30.15
N PRO A 531 -18.92 43.49 -31.43
CA PRO A 531 -17.64 42.95 -31.89
C PRO A 531 -16.56 44.04 -31.89
N LYS A 532 -15.46 43.79 -31.16
CA LYS A 532 -14.23 44.60 -31.25
C LYS A 532 -13.65 44.53 -32.67
N PRO A 533 -13.05 45.63 -33.18
CA PRO A 533 -12.54 45.70 -34.54
C PRO A 533 -11.36 44.76 -34.76
N VAL A 534 -11.45 43.97 -35.83
CA VAL A 534 -10.39 43.10 -36.35
C VAL A 534 -9.25 43.96 -36.88
N VAL A 535 -8.09 43.89 -36.22
CA VAL A 535 -6.83 44.44 -36.74
C VAL A 535 -6.33 43.49 -37.82
N LYS A 536 -6.25 43.97 -39.07
CA LYS A 536 -5.69 43.22 -40.20
C LYS A 536 -4.18 43.01 -39.98
N PRO A 537 -3.64 41.80 -40.13
CA PRO A 537 -2.20 41.59 -40.12
C PRO A 537 -1.57 42.20 -41.37
N SER A 538 -0.50 42.96 -41.15
CA SER A 538 0.36 43.55 -42.17
C SER A 538 1.06 42.47 -42.99
N THR A 539 1.01 42.64 -44.30
CA THR A 539 1.75 41.91 -45.33
C THR A 539 3.26 41.85 -45.08
N GLY A 540 3.82 40.64 -45.20
CA GLY A 540 5.09 40.39 -45.87
C GLY A 540 6.28 40.03 -44.99
N VAL A 541 6.74 38.77 -45.08
CA VAL A 541 8.13 38.40 -45.43
C VAL A 541 8.06 37.07 -46.18
N VAL A 542 8.51 37.06 -47.43
CA VAL A 542 8.81 35.86 -48.22
C VAL A 542 10.25 35.46 -47.88
N ILE A 543 10.46 34.23 -47.42
CA ILE A 543 11.80 33.63 -47.34
C ILE A 543 11.85 32.52 -48.39
N GLU A 544 12.64 32.76 -49.44
CA GLU A 544 13.01 31.75 -50.42
C GLU A 544 13.91 30.70 -49.75
N ALA A 545 13.55 29.42 -49.92
CA ALA A 545 14.39 28.30 -49.53
C ALA A 545 15.42 28.03 -50.63
N VAL A 546 16.70 28.17 -50.28
CA VAL A 546 17.84 27.75 -51.12
C VAL A 546 18.00 26.23 -50.95
N VAL A 547 17.87 25.52 -52.07
CA VAL A 547 18.26 24.11 -52.21
C VAL A 547 19.75 24.08 -52.51
N PHE A 548 20.52 23.26 -51.78
CA PHE A 548 21.86 22.84 -52.19
C PHE A 548 21.82 21.34 -52.51
N ASP A 549 22.38 21.01 -53.68
CA ASP A 549 22.69 19.66 -54.16
C ASP A 549 23.75 18.95 -53.29
#